data_AF-A0AAV4TRK2-F1
#
_entry.id   AF-A0AAV4TRK2-F1
#
_cell.length_a   1.000
_cell.length_b   1.000
_cell.length_c   1.000
_cell.angle_alpha   90.00
_cell.angle_beta   90.00
_cell.angle_gamma   90.00
#
_symmetry.space_group_name_H-M   'P 1'
#
loop_
_entity.id
_entity.type
_entity.pdbx_description
1 polymer ?
#
loop_
_entity_poly.entity_id
_entity_poly.type
_entity_poly.pdbx_seq_one_letter_code
_entity_poly.pdbx_strand_id
1 'polypeptide(L)'
;MSCSTEFCVINDYINELQKKFNDIAFKRIETINGMYITNSVNKSSSNDVRIFTETQVKRMLLKAFSSGMSSVTKKKLSYFSQGEDHDAIYKLDNVEDLKVGEEYSVQNVGHSTLLIQVPGFNILTDPVFNDVNSVLYPEKTFSHPSIEKLPKVDVILISHNHPDHIDKTSLQNILKEHQKNGWSLPTILVPMGDKKLVQSFGFKQVEEVEWFTNISTNKNDVNVNFISIPADHRSGRLGYDHHKSLVTGWIINPLKTNVLFKYSGDTRSLTDENQNAIDAVIWHEIEKKLLDDIPEIICFEPSGPNYTRCDMDVTHQSTSYSTLLKFVEAENLAKLSNKTPKDFIVKLKTIMMHHNKFEFGPDRFNEGLFIFKKLLLYLSLSDQDLKQELLKQQEKLERGLDRELLKQNSSYLSRPVIFTLPAQTSLLVHSKDFIIKDLLTTASKVKSFDEHQIKQYFMEYLTKNTIFPKIGERLNRQQINEMVFDPQTVFKYSKKGKNNI
;
A
#
# COMPACT_ATOMS: atom_id res chain seq x y z
N MET A 1 -28.81 0.18 26.45
CA MET A 1 -27.88 -0.82 26.98
C MET A 1 -26.63 -0.78 26.12
N SER A 2 -25.51 -0.28 26.64
CA SER A 2 -24.23 -0.29 25.92
C SER A 2 -23.70 -1.71 25.93
N CYS A 3 -23.81 -2.43 24.80
CA CYS A 3 -23.10 -3.69 24.65
C CYS A 3 -21.60 -3.38 24.66
N SER A 4 -20.89 -3.81 25.71
CA SER A 4 -19.44 -3.66 25.82
C SER A 4 -18.77 -4.63 24.87
N THR A 5 -17.93 -4.13 23.96
CA THR A 5 -17.01 -4.97 23.18
C THR A 5 -15.89 -5.43 24.09
N GLU A 6 -15.73 -6.73 24.27
CA GLU A 6 -14.61 -7.30 25.03
C GLU A 6 -13.42 -7.52 24.09
N PHE A 7 -12.24 -7.05 24.51
CA PHE A 7 -10.98 -7.23 23.80
C PHE A 7 -10.07 -8.16 24.61
N CYS A 8 -9.52 -9.18 23.96
CA CYS A 8 -8.55 -10.11 24.54
C CYS A 8 -7.24 -10.03 23.75
N VAL A 9 -6.15 -9.73 24.44
CA VAL A 9 -4.80 -9.66 23.85
C VAL A 9 -4.08 -10.98 24.11
N ILE A 10 -3.67 -11.66 23.04
CA ILE A 10 -2.95 -12.92 23.08
C ILE A 10 -1.49 -12.65 22.71
N ASN A 11 -0.65 -12.46 23.73
CA ASN A 11 0.77 -12.16 23.55
C ASN A 11 1.63 -13.40 23.21
N ASP A 12 1.10 -14.60 23.45
CA ASP A 12 1.77 -15.89 23.16
C ASP A 12 1.48 -16.41 21.75
N TYR A 13 0.86 -15.60 20.89
CA TYR A 13 0.46 -16.03 19.56
C TYR A 13 1.66 -16.46 18.67
N ILE A 14 2.85 -15.85 18.86
CA ILE A 14 4.09 -16.36 18.26
C ILE A 14 4.38 -17.81 18.64
N ASN A 15 4.20 -18.17 19.91
CA ASN A 15 4.46 -19.54 20.38
C ASN A 15 3.45 -20.53 19.79
N GLU A 16 2.21 -20.10 19.59
CA GLU A 16 1.19 -20.88 18.89
C GLU A 16 1.58 -21.12 17.42
N LEU A 17 1.94 -20.05 16.69
CA LEU A 17 2.39 -20.15 15.30
C LEU A 17 3.64 -21.00 15.16
N GLN A 18 4.63 -20.81 16.04
CA GLN A 18 5.89 -21.54 15.99
C GLN A 18 5.73 -23.03 16.27
N LYS A 19 4.78 -23.42 17.15
CA LYS A 19 4.42 -24.82 17.39
C LYS A 19 3.74 -25.46 16.17
N LYS A 20 3.04 -24.67 15.36
CA LYS A 20 2.32 -25.16 14.18
C LYS A 20 3.21 -25.22 12.94
N PHE A 21 4.09 -24.24 12.76
CA PHE A 21 4.96 -24.11 11.59
C PHE A 21 6.43 -24.10 12.01
N ASN A 22 6.96 -25.28 12.32
CA ASN A 22 8.30 -25.45 12.87
C ASN A 22 9.42 -24.96 11.93
N ASP A 23 9.18 -24.99 10.62
CA ASP A 23 10.15 -24.58 9.59
C ASP A 23 10.08 -23.09 9.23
N ILE A 24 9.14 -22.35 9.83
CA ILE A 24 8.96 -20.91 9.62
C ILE A 24 9.40 -20.16 10.86
N ALA A 25 10.21 -19.12 10.65
CA ALA A 25 10.70 -18.27 11.72
C ALA A 25 9.69 -17.15 12.03
N PHE A 26 9.18 -17.12 13.26
CA PHE A 26 8.39 -16.01 13.77
C PHE A 26 9.24 -15.18 14.73
N LYS A 27 9.86 -14.11 14.22
CA LYS A 27 10.76 -13.26 14.99
C LYS A 27 10.01 -12.02 15.49
N ARG A 28 10.14 -11.72 16.78
CA ARG A 28 9.87 -10.37 17.29
C ARG A 28 10.92 -9.43 16.71
N ILE A 29 10.56 -8.17 16.45
CA ILE A 29 11.59 -7.17 16.14
C ILE A 29 12.41 -6.91 17.39
N GLU A 30 13.70 -7.19 17.30
CA GLU A 30 14.67 -6.76 18.30
C GLU A 30 14.94 -5.26 18.15
N THR A 31 15.08 -4.57 19.29
CA THR A 31 15.49 -3.16 19.27
C THR A 31 17.01 -3.06 19.22
N ILE A 32 17.53 -2.26 18.30
CA ILE A 32 18.97 -1.97 18.20
C ILE A 32 19.19 -0.58 18.78
N ASN A 33 19.85 -0.48 19.93
CA ASN A 33 20.03 0.79 20.67
C ASN A 33 18.69 1.49 20.98
N GLY A 34 17.64 0.72 21.29
CA GLY A 34 16.30 1.25 21.56
C GLY A 34 15.51 1.68 20.32
N MET A 35 15.97 1.34 19.11
CA MET A 35 15.28 1.61 17.85
C MET A 35 14.71 0.32 17.23
N TYR A 36 13.48 0.38 16.73
CA TYR A 36 12.80 -0.69 16.00
C TYR A 36 13.24 -0.69 14.53
N ILE A 37 14.41 -1.28 14.25
CA ILE A 37 14.97 -1.35 12.90
C ILE A 37 14.42 -2.59 12.18
N THR A 38 13.52 -2.38 11.23
CA THR A 38 12.95 -3.42 10.34
C THR A 38 13.96 -3.89 9.29
N ASN A 39 14.87 -3.00 8.85
CA ASN A 39 15.95 -3.29 7.92
C ASN A 39 17.14 -2.34 8.12
N SER A 40 18.37 -2.86 8.08
CA SER A 40 19.61 -2.09 8.18
C SER A 40 19.78 -1.03 7.09
N VAL A 41 19.20 -1.21 5.90
CA VAL A 41 19.26 -0.22 4.80
C VAL A 41 18.54 1.09 5.18
N ASN A 42 17.53 1.01 6.05
CA ASN A 42 16.76 2.16 6.54
C ASN A 42 17.44 2.92 7.69
N LYS A 43 18.65 2.51 8.09
CA LYS A 43 19.46 3.18 9.11
C LYS A 43 20.24 4.39 8.58
N SER A 44 20.49 4.46 7.28
CA SER A 44 21.39 5.48 6.72
C SER A 44 20.70 6.85 6.61
N SER A 45 21.17 7.82 7.40
CA SER A 45 20.70 9.22 7.32
C SER A 45 20.95 9.87 5.95
N SER A 46 21.92 9.36 5.18
CA SER A 46 22.18 9.81 3.81
C SER A 46 21.03 9.48 2.85
N ASN A 47 20.33 8.35 3.06
CA ASN A 47 19.16 7.99 2.26
C ASN A 47 18.01 8.96 2.54
N ASP A 48 17.84 9.42 3.78
CA ASP A 48 16.76 10.35 4.14
C ASP A 48 16.97 11.73 3.55
N VAL A 49 18.20 12.25 3.65
CA VAL A 49 18.54 13.52 3.02
C VAL A 49 18.31 13.43 1.52
N ARG A 50 18.62 12.28 0.90
CA ARG A 50 18.39 12.04 -0.52
C ARG A 50 16.89 11.99 -0.84
N ILE A 51 16.10 11.14 -0.17
CA ILE A 51 14.64 11.03 -0.33
C ILE A 51 13.98 12.39 -0.13
N PHE A 52 14.30 13.11 0.95
CA PHE A 52 13.75 14.43 1.24
C PHE A 52 14.15 15.46 0.18
N THR A 53 15.41 15.44 -0.27
CA THR A 53 15.87 16.36 -1.33
C THR A 53 15.14 16.10 -2.65
N GLU A 54 15.00 14.83 -3.03
CA GLU A 54 14.34 14.40 -4.26
C GLU A 54 12.83 14.68 -4.26
N THR A 55 12.15 14.38 -3.15
CA THR A 55 10.69 14.50 -3.04
C THR A 55 10.23 15.92 -2.68
N GLN A 56 10.96 16.62 -1.80
CA GLN A 56 10.53 17.89 -1.21
C GLN A 56 11.29 19.10 -1.76
N VAL A 57 12.62 19.09 -1.67
CA VAL A 57 13.45 20.26 -2.02
C VAL A 57 13.36 20.58 -3.50
N LYS A 58 13.51 19.58 -4.37
CA LYS A 58 13.36 19.76 -5.82
C LYS A 58 11.98 20.30 -6.18
N ARG A 59 10.92 19.82 -5.53
CA ARG A 59 9.55 20.30 -5.74
C ARG A 59 9.38 21.76 -5.31
N MET A 60 9.92 22.14 -4.15
CA MET A 60 9.85 23.53 -3.66
C MET A 60 10.58 24.48 -4.60
N LEU A 61 11.79 24.10 -5.06
CA LEU A 61 12.55 24.86 -6.04
C LEU A 61 11.78 24.96 -7.37
N LEU A 62 11.22 23.86 -7.88
CA LEU A 62 10.38 23.85 -9.09
C LEU A 62 9.18 24.81 -8.96
N LYS A 63 8.49 24.83 -7.82
CA LYS A 63 7.38 25.76 -7.56
C LYS A 63 7.87 27.22 -7.53
N ALA A 64 8.98 27.51 -6.85
CA ALA A 64 9.55 28.85 -6.73
C ALA A 64 9.98 29.44 -8.08
N PHE A 65 10.61 28.64 -8.94
CA PHE A 65 11.05 29.06 -10.28
C PHE A 65 9.96 28.93 -11.36
N SER A 66 8.78 28.40 -11.01
CA SER A 66 7.70 28.22 -11.97
C SER A 66 7.07 29.55 -12.42
N SER A 67 7.24 30.66 -11.69
CA SER A 67 6.58 31.94 -12.00
C SER A 67 6.82 32.45 -13.44
N GLY A 68 7.95 32.09 -14.07
CA GLY A 68 8.26 32.37 -15.49
C GLY A 68 8.11 31.20 -16.47
N MET A 69 7.72 30.01 -16.01
CA MET A 69 7.57 28.84 -16.88
C MET A 69 6.23 28.86 -17.63
N SER A 70 6.24 28.40 -18.89
CA SER A 70 5.02 28.24 -19.69
C SER A 70 4.02 27.30 -19.00
N SER A 71 2.73 27.51 -19.26
CA SER A 71 1.65 26.68 -18.70
C SER A 71 1.80 25.20 -19.04
N VAL A 72 2.31 24.86 -20.23
CA VAL A 72 2.63 23.50 -20.66
C VAL A 72 3.73 22.88 -19.81
N THR A 73 4.75 23.66 -19.45
CA THR A 73 5.87 23.18 -18.65
C THR A 73 5.46 23.00 -17.19
N LYS A 74 4.68 23.93 -16.62
CA LYS A 74 4.01 23.76 -15.32
C LYS A 74 3.13 22.50 -15.31
N LYS A 75 2.36 22.28 -16.39
CA LYS A 75 1.51 21.10 -16.62
C LYS A 75 2.27 19.77 -16.79
N LYS A 76 3.60 19.77 -16.85
CA LYS A 76 4.41 18.55 -16.96
C LYS A 76 5.18 18.21 -15.67
N LEU A 77 5.23 19.14 -14.72
CA LEU A 77 6.12 19.09 -13.56
C LEU A 77 5.39 18.93 -12.21
N SER A 78 4.06 19.09 -12.18
CA SER A 78 3.27 18.90 -10.95
C SER A 78 2.65 17.51 -10.93
N TYR A 79 2.40 16.98 -9.73
CA TYR A 79 1.76 15.67 -9.63
C TYR A 79 0.33 15.64 -10.17
N PHE A 80 -0.35 16.77 -10.04
CA PHE A 80 -1.72 17.02 -10.48
C PHE A 80 -1.76 17.85 -11.77
N SER A 81 -0.66 17.85 -12.52
CA SER A 81 -0.49 18.72 -13.67
C SER A 81 -1.27 18.26 -14.92
N GLN A 82 -1.71 17.01 -14.90
CA GLN A 82 -2.74 16.50 -15.79
C GLN A 82 -4.09 16.82 -15.15
N GLY A 83 -4.92 17.62 -15.84
CA GLY A 83 -6.31 17.81 -15.43
C GLY A 83 -7.03 16.50 -15.62
N GLU A 84 -7.15 15.73 -14.56
CA GLU A 84 -8.01 14.55 -14.53
C GLU A 84 -9.40 14.95 -14.07
N ASP A 85 -10.39 14.33 -14.69
CA ASP A 85 -11.80 14.57 -14.41
C ASP A 85 -12.11 14.23 -12.95
N HIS A 86 -12.95 15.04 -12.30
CA HIS A 86 -13.39 14.78 -10.93
C HIS A 86 -14.03 13.38 -10.82
N ASP A 87 -14.74 12.95 -11.87
CA ASP A 87 -15.36 11.62 -11.95
C ASP A 87 -14.34 10.47 -12.10
N ALA A 88 -13.10 10.76 -12.50
CA ALA A 88 -12.03 9.76 -12.54
C ALA A 88 -11.39 9.55 -11.16
N ILE A 89 -11.47 10.56 -10.29
CA ILE A 89 -10.87 10.59 -8.95
C ILE A 89 -11.84 10.08 -7.89
N TYR A 90 -13.09 10.53 -7.99
CA TYR A 90 -14.11 10.28 -6.99
C TYR A 90 -15.21 9.39 -7.54
N LYS A 91 -15.76 8.57 -6.66
CA LYS A 91 -17.07 7.94 -6.84
C LYS A 91 -17.80 8.06 -5.52
N LEU A 92 -18.67 9.06 -5.46
CA LEU A 92 -19.34 9.46 -4.24
C LEU A 92 -20.60 8.61 -4.08
N ASP A 93 -20.42 7.39 -3.56
CA ASP A 93 -21.55 6.54 -3.19
C ASP A 93 -22.35 7.20 -2.05
N ASN A 94 -23.67 6.98 -2.02
CA ASN A 94 -24.57 7.71 -1.14
C ASN A 94 -24.38 7.30 0.34
N VAL A 95 -24.77 8.17 1.28
CA VAL A 95 -24.68 7.88 2.73
C VAL A 95 -25.51 6.64 3.11
N GLU A 96 -26.60 6.36 2.38
CA GLU A 96 -27.39 5.13 2.57
C GLU A 96 -26.58 3.86 2.32
N ASP A 97 -25.57 3.95 1.46
CA ASP A 97 -24.66 2.86 1.16
C ASP A 97 -23.77 2.55 2.36
N LEU A 98 -23.56 3.46 3.33
CA LEU A 98 -22.72 3.26 4.53
C LEU A 98 -23.31 2.31 5.59
N LYS A 99 -24.54 1.83 5.37
CA LYS A 99 -25.19 0.90 6.29
C LYS A 99 -24.46 -0.44 6.32
N VAL A 100 -24.43 -1.05 7.50
CA VAL A 100 -23.90 -2.39 7.69
C VAL A 100 -24.85 -3.37 6.99
N GLY A 101 -24.35 -4.06 5.97
CA GLY A 101 -25.07 -5.13 5.28
C GLY A 101 -24.84 -6.50 5.93
N GLU A 102 -25.50 -7.52 5.40
CA GLU A 102 -25.25 -8.93 5.79
C GLU A 102 -23.90 -9.46 5.26
N GLU A 103 -23.32 -8.77 4.28
CA GLU A 103 -22.00 -9.07 3.74
C GLU A 103 -20.99 -7.96 4.07
N TYR A 104 -19.72 -8.23 3.81
CA TYR A 104 -18.66 -7.25 4.00
C TYR A 104 -18.64 -6.19 2.89
N SER A 105 -18.09 -5.04 3.19
CA SER A 105 -17.78 -4.00 2.21
C SER A 105 -16.52 -3.24 2.59
N VAL A 106 -15.84 -2.69 1.58
CA VAL A 106 -14.67 -1.84 1.75
C VAL A 106 -14.94 -0.52 1.06
N GLN A 107 -14.67 0.59 1.73
CA GLN A 107 -14.69 1.91 1.10
C GLN A 107 -13.32 2.54 1.12
N ASN A 108 -12.87 3.02 -0.05
CA ASN A 108 -11.66 3.83 -0.14
C ASN A 108 -11.97 5.27 0.27
N VAL A 109 -11.63 5.61 1.51
CA VAL A 109 -11.90 6.97 2.03
C VAL A 109 -10.88 7.99 1.49
N GLY A 110 -9.69 7.52 1.16
CA GLY A 110 -8.61 8.28 0.55
C GLY A 110 -7.25 7.89 1.13
N HIS A 111 -6.22 7.87 0.28
CA HIS A 111 -4.87 7.45 0.66
C HIS A 111 -4.83 6.00 1.16
N SER A 112 -4.51 5.79 2.44
CA SER A 112 -4.53 4.51 3.15
C SER A 112 -5.66 4.44 4.18
N THR A 113 -6.56 5.42 4.19
CA THR A 113 -7.78 5.38 4.99
C THR A 113 -8.84 4.54 4.30
N LEU A 114 -9.12 3.37 4.87
CA LEU A 114 -10.14 2.44 4.40
C LEU A 114 -11.17 2.23 5.50
N LEU A 115 -12.45 2.31 5.14
CA LEU A 115 -13.54 1.86 5.99
C LEU A 115 -13.89 0.43 5.60
N ILE A 116 -13.52 -0.53 6.44
CA ILE A 116 -13.83 -1.95 6.28
C ILE A 116 -15.02 -2.27 7.18
N GLN A 117 -16.09 -2.76 6.58
CA GLN A 117 -17.28 -3.16 7.31
C GLN A 117 -17.48 -4.65 7.14
N VAL A 118 -17.69 -5.32 8.25
CA VAL A 118 -18.19 -6.69 8.32
C VAL A 118 -19.50 -6.66 9.11
N PRO A 119 -20.36 -7.70 9.04
CA PRO A 119 -21.64 -7.69 9.73
C PRO A 119 -21.48 -7.30 11.20
N GLY A 120 -22.13 -6.21 11.60
CA GLY A 120 -22.13 -5.66 12.96
C GLY A 120 -20.88 -4.88 13.41
N PHE A 121 -19.86 -4.71 12.56
CA PHE A 121 -18.55 -4.23 12.99
C PHE A 121 -17.87 -3.32 11.94
N ASN A 122 -17.42 -2.14 12.36
CA ASN A 122 -16.77 -1.16 11.47
C ASN A 122 -15.31 -0.90 11.89
N ILE A 123 -14.39 -1.03 10.94
CA ILE A 123 -12.95 -0.88 11.13
C ILE A 123 -12.45 0.24 10.24
N LEU A 124 -11.61 1.13 10.77
CA LEU A 124 -10.99 2.21 10.03
C LEU A 124 -9.46 2.06 10.06
N THR A 125 -8.80 2.13 8.91
CA THR A 125 -7.33 2.07 8.83
C THR A 125 -6.75 3.48 8.71
N ASP A 126 -5.58 3.74 9.31
CA ASP A 126 -4.73 4.93 9.12
C ASP A 126 -5.51 6.23 8.80
N PRO A 127 -6.35 6.73 9.74
CA PRO A 127 -7.35 7.73 9.43
C PRO A 127 -6.74 9.12 9.23
N VAL A 128 -6.82 9.60 7.99
CA VAL A 128 -6.43 10.95 7.61
C VAL A 128 -7.52 11.55 6.74
N PHE A 129 -8.05 12.69 7.15
CA PHE A 129 -9.13 13.44 6.49
C PHE A 129 -8.75 14.89 6.21
N ASN A 130 -7.62 15.35 6.73
CA ASN A 130 -7.16 16.72 6.62
C ASN A 130 -5.82 16.79 5.87
N ASP A 131 -5.49 17.99 5.41
CA ASP A 131 -4.15 18.34 4.97
C ASP A 131 -3.17 18.27 6.15
N VAL A 132 -2.26 17.31 6.06
CA VAL A 132 -1.33 16.99 7.13
C VAL A 132 -0.15 17.95 7.15
N ASN A 133 0.29 18.42 5.96
CA ASN A 133 1.34 19.41 5.83
C ASN A 133 1.28 20.08 4.45
N SER A 134 0.65 21.24 4.34
CA SER A 134 0.48 21.98 3.08
C SER A 134 1.79 22.35 2.37
N VAL A 135 2.93 22.31 3.07
CA VAL A 135 4.25 22.67 2.53
C VAL A 135 5.01 21.43 2.04
N LEU A 136 4.99 20.33 2.81
CA LEU A 136 5.74 19.09 2.54
C LEU A 136 4.88 18.00 1.89
N TYR A 137 3.62 17.85 2.27
CA TYR A 137 2.72 16.84 1.74
C TYR A 137 1.35 17.46 1.47
N PRO A 138 1.27 18.43 0.52
CA PRO A 138 0.01 19.12 0.30
C PRO A 138 -1.06 18.12 -0.11
N GLU A 139 -2.19 18.21 0.58
CA GLU A 139 -3.43 17.55 0.16
C GLU A 139 -3.90 18.10 -1.18
N LYS A 140 -4.45 17.20 -2.00
CA LYS A 140 -4.80 17.49 -3.38
C LYS A 140 -6.15 16.92 -3.78
N THR A 141 -6.52 15.81 -3.16
CA THR A 141 -7.89 15.31 -3.15
C THR A 141 -8.34 15.19 -1.70
N PHE A 142 -9.63 15.31 -1.50
CA PHE A 142 -10.26 15.28 -0.20
C PHE A 142 -10.69 13.85 0.13
N SER A 143 -10.81 13.57 1.42
CA SER A 143 -11.37 12.29 1.86
C SER A 143 -12.88 12.27 1.67
N HIS A 144 -13.41 11.11 1.29
CA HIS A 144 -14.85 10.91 1.18
C HIS A 144 -15.26 9.51 1.67
N PRO A 145 -16.31 9.35 2.48
CA PRO A 145 -17.18 10.42 2.99
C PRO A 145 -16.46 11.29 4.02
N SER A 146 -17.02 12.44 4.38
CA SER A 146 -16.47 13.26 5.46
C SER A 146 -16.62 12.55 6.82
N ILE A 147 -15.85 12.97 7.82
CA ILE A 147 -15.84 12.31 9.15
C ILE A 147 -17.25 12.25 9.75
N GLU A 148 -18.06 13.29 9.58
CA GLU A 148 -19.42 13.40 10.14
C GLU A 148 -20.41 12.42 9.50
N LYS A 149 -20.04 11.84 8.35
CA LYS A 149 -20.84 10.86 7.63
C LYS A 149 -20.37 9.42 7.90
N LEU A 150 -19.26 9.22 8.60
CA LEU A 150 -18.81 7.88 8.97
C LEU A 150 -19.83 7.19 9.87
N PRO A 151 -20.02 5.86 9.71
CA PRO A 151 -20.72 5.09 10.72
C PRO A 151 -19.89 5.04 12.01
N LYS A 152 -20.49 4.58 13.10
CA LYS A 152 -19.77 4.31 14.35
C LYS A 152 -18.57 3.41 14.07
N VAL A 153 -17.36 3.87 14.35
CA VAL A 153 -16.12 3.07 14.25
C VAL A 153 -15.92 2.25 15.52
N ASP A 154 -15.65 0.96 15.40
CA ASP A 154 -15.39 0.09 16.55
C ASP A 154 -13.89 -0.06 16.83
N VAL A 155 -13.08 -0.17 15.77
CA VAL A 155 -11.62 -0.31 15.85
C VAL A 155 -10.94 0.60 14.84
N ILE A 156 -9.85 1.24 15.26
CA ILE A 156 -8.93 1.94 14.37
C ILE A 156 -7.60 1.16 14.33
N LEU A 157 -7.14 0.81 13.14
CA LEU A 157 -5.87 0.14 12.92
C LEU A 157 -4.83 1.13 12.41
N ILE A 158 -3.70 1.21 13.09
CA ILE A 158 -2.57 2.06 12.71
C ILE A 158 -1.40 1.19 12.24
N SER A 159 -0.86 1.48 11.05
CA SER A 159 0.33 0.78 10.54
C SER A 159 1.64 1.32 11.08
N HIS A 160 1.79 2.65 11.11
CA HIS A 160 2.98 3.36 11.58
C HIS A 160 2.69 4.84 11.80
N ASN A 161 3.62 5.55 12.43
CA ASN A 161 3.39 6.90 12.92
C ASN A 161 3.69 8.04 11.96
N HIS A 162 3.85 7.80 10.66
CA HIS A 162 4.00 8.91 9.74
C HIS A 162 2.77 9.83 9.75
N PRO A 163 2.93 11.14 9.53
CA PRO A 163 1.81 12.08 9.61
C PRO A 163 0.64 11.74 8.65
N ASP A 164 0.93 11.17 7.48
CA ASP A 164 -0.06 10.75 6.49
C ASP A 164 -0.73 9.39 6.78
N HIS A 165 -0.38 8.76 7.90
CA HIS A 165 -1.04 7.58 8.44
C HIS A 165 -1.62 7.81 9.86
N ILE A 166 -1.06 8.78 10.60
CA ILE A 166 -1.61 9.26 11.88
C ILE A 166 -1.72 10.78 11.84
N ASP A 167 -2.93 11.27 11.54
CA ASP A 167 -3.30 12.68 11.67
C ASP A 167 -4.03 12.96 13.00
N LYS A 168 -3.42 13.82 13.82
CA LYS A 168 -3.97 14.25 15.10
C LYS A 168 -5.37 14.86 14.94
N THR A 169 -5.57 15.70 13.93
CA THR A 169 -6.83 16.42 13.74
C THR A 169 -7.95 15.47 13.37
N SER A 170 -7.68 14.52 12.47
CA SER A 170 -8.61 13.46 12.09
C SER A 170 -9.03 12.63 13.29
N LEU A 171 -8.05 12.14 14.06
CA LEU A 171 -8.30 11.35 15.27
C LEU A 171 -9.13 12.13 16.32
N GLN A 172 -8.84 13.41 16.54
CA GLN A 172 -9.62 14.26 17.45
C GLN A 172 -11.04 14.52 16.95
N ASN A 173 -11.24 14.66 15.64
CA ASN A 173 -12.56 14.86 15.06
C ASN A 173 -13.40 13.58 15.12
N ILE A 174 -12.78 12.40 14.94
CA ILE A 174 -13.45 11.10 15.16
C ILE A 174 -13.92 10.99 16.63
N LEU A 175 -13.10 11.36 17.61
CA LEU A 175 -13.52 11.40 19.02
C LEU A 175 -14.74 12.29 19.23
N LYS A 176 -14.72 13.51 18.67
CA LYS A 176 -15.82 14.47 18.79
C LYS A 176 -17.10 13.94 18.17
N GLU A 177 -17.04 13.35 16.98
CA GLU A 177 -18.23 12.77 16.34
C GLU A 177 -18.77 11.57 17.12
N HIS A 178 -17.91 10.71 17.68
CA HIS A 178 -18.37 9.64 18.58
C HIS A 178 -19.09 10.20 19.83
N GLN A 179 -18.52 11.22 20.47
CA GLN A 179 -19.13 11.85 21.64
C GLN A 179 -20.47 12.51 21.31
N LYS A 180 -20.51 13.27 20.21
CA LYS A 180 -21.71 13.96 19.71
C LYS A 180 -22.84 12.99 19.39
N ASN A 181 -22.54 11.83 18.82
CA ASN A 181 -23.53 10.80 18.49
C ASN A 181 -23.82 9.83 19.65
N GLY A 182 -23.20 10.01 20.83
CA GLY A 182 -23.40 9.13 21.99
C GLY A 182 -22.86 7.70 21.78
N TRP A 183 -21.91 7.52 20.87
CA TRP A 183 -21.30 6.23 20.58
C TRP A 183 -20.16 5.91 21.55
N SER A 184 -19.93 4.62 21.81
CA SER A 184 -18.69 4.21 22.47
C SER A 184 -17.48 4.61 21.62
N LEU A 185 -16.40 5.04 22.27
CA LEU A 185 -15.15 5.36 21.59
C LEU A 185 -14.55 4.09 20.95
N PRO A 186 -13.87 4.21 19.81
CA PRO A 186 -13.18 3.07 19.20
C PRO A 186 -11.93 2.71 20.02
N THR A 187 -11.57 1.42 19.99
CA THR A 187 -10.25 0.97 20.42
C THR A 187 -9.26 1.25 19.30
N ILE A 188 -8.12 1.85 19.61
CA ILE A 188 -7.04 2.04 18.63
C ILE A 188 -5.96 0.99 18.86
N LEU A 189 -5.62 0.25 17.81
CA LEU A 189 -4.49 -0.67 17.81
C LEU A 189 -3.32 -0.01 17.10
N VAL A 190 -2.20 0.14 17.80
CA VAL A 190 -1.02 0.87 17.33
C VAL A 190 0.25 0.04 17.46
N PRO A 191 1.25 0.26 16.60
CA PRO A 191 2.55 -0.38 16.76
C PRO A 191 3.22 0.02 18.08
N MET A 192 4.04 -0.88 18.62
CA MET A 192 4.85 -0.63 19.81
C MET A 192 5.63 0.68 19.70
N GLY A 193 5.46 1.59 20.66
CA GLY A 193 6.08 2.93 20.70
C GLY A 193 5.12 4.09 20.46
N ASP A 194 3.93 3.83 19.89
CA ASP A 194 2.98 4.88 19.51
C ASP A 194 1.81 5.12 20.48
N LYS A 195 1.66 4.32 21.55
CA LYS A 195 0.53 4.48 22.49
C LYS A 195 0.51 5.85 23.13
N LYS A 196 1.65 6.32 23.62
CA LYS A 196 1.75 7.64 24.26
C LYS A 196 1.39 8.77 23.30
N LEU A 197 1.79 8.64 22.03
CA LEU A 197 1.45 9.61 20.98
C LEU A 197 -0.07 9.68 20.80
N VAL A 198 -0.73 8.54 20.58
CA VAL A 198 -2.18 8.50 20.35
C VAL A 198 -2.98 8.87 21.60
N GLN A 199 -2.51 8.48 22.80
CA GLN A 199 -3.10 8.92 24.07
C GLN A 199 -3.03 10.44 24.24
N SER A 200 -1.95 11.08 23.79
CA SER A 200 -1.82 12.55 23.81
C SER A 200 -2.87 13.27 22.95
N PHE A 201 -3.53 12.56 22.04
CA PHE A 201 -4.62 13.10 21.22
C PHE A 201 -5.99 12.98 21.88
N GLY A 202 -6.11 12.24 22.99
CA GLY A 202 -7.34 12.12 23.80
C GLY A 202 -7.95 10.72 23.84
N PHE A 203 -7.37 9.74 23.14
CA PHE A 203 -7.82 8.35 23.18
C PHE A 203 -7.36 7.66 24.46
N LYS A 204 -8.29 7.00 25.15
CA LYS A 204 -7.97 6.24 26.38
C LYS A 204 -7.79 4.76 26.10
N GLN A 205 -8.54 4.20 25.14
CA GLN A 205 -8.49 2.80 24.74
C GLN A 205 -7.49 2.65 23.59
N VAL A 206 -6.23 2.42 23.95
CA VAL A 206 -5.12 2.27 23.00
C VAL A 206 -4.32 1.03 23.37
N GLU A 207 -4.26 0.07 22.47
CA GLU A 207 -3.47 -1.16 22.62
C GLU A 207 -2.25 -1.11 21.72
N GLU A 208 -1.10 -1.40 22.32
CA GLU A 208 0.19 -1.47 21.64
C GLU A 208 0.49 -2.90 21.25
N VAL A 209 0.96 -3.11 20.02
CA VAL A 209 1.27 -4.45 19.50
C VAL A 209 2.71 -4.55 19.03
N GLU A 210 3.32 -5.73 19.24
CA GLU A 210 4.51 -6.15 18.50
C GLU A 210 4.07 -6.95 17.28
N TRP A 211 4.98 -7.41 16.42
CA TRP A 211 4.61 -8.35 15.37
C TRP A 211 4.06 -9.65 15.96
N PHE A 212 3.07 -10.21 15.28
CA PHE A 212 2.37 -11.44 15.65
C PHE A 212 1.67 -11.37 17.01
N THR A 213 1.17 -10.19 17.40
CA THR A 213 0.21 -10.06 18.50
C THR A 213 -1.19 -10.25 17.93
N ASN A 214 -1.97 -11.15 18.54
CA ASN A 214 -3.38 -11.32 18.19
C ASN A 214 -4.27 -10.61 19.21
N ILE A 215 -5.16 -9.75 18.74
CA ILE A 215 -6.21 -9.11 19.53
C ILE A 215 -7.56 -9.60 19.02
N SER A 216 -8.24 -10.40 19.84
CA SER A 216 -9.57 -10.90 19.54
C SER A 216 -10.63 -10.01 20.17
N THR A 217 -11.72 -9.77 19.44
CA THR A 217 -12.84 -8.95 19.90
C THR A 217 -14.14 -9.72 19.75
N ASN A 218 -15.05 -9.57 20.72
CA ASN A 218 -16.41 -10.10 20.62
C ASN A 218 -17.42 -8.95 20.82
N LYS A 219 -18.28 -8.75 19.83
CA LYS A 219 -19.37 -7.78 19.86
C LYS A 219 -20.63 -8.39 19.24
N ASN A 220 -21.70 -8.56 20.02
CA ASN A 220 -22.98 -9.10 19.54
C ASN A 220 -22.81 -10.40 18.71
N ASP A 221 -22.06 -11.37 19.24
CA ASP A 221 -21.73 -12.65 18.57
C ASP A 221 -20.87 -12.54 17.31
N VAL A 222 -20.34 -11.35 17.00
CA VAL A 222 -19.35 -11.12 15.95
C VAL A 222 -17.96 -11.19 16.58
N ASN A 223 -17.20 -12.22 16.21
CA ASN A 223 -15.81 -12.40 16.62
C ASN A 223 -14.88 -11.97 15.50
N VAL A 224 -13.98 -11.03 15.81
CA VAL A 224 -12.96 -10.55 14.87
C VAL A 224 -11.60 -10.63 15.53
N ASN A 225 -10.65 -11.30 14.87
CA ASN A 225 -9.24 -11.27 15.24
C ASN A 225 -8.51 -10.18 14.45
N PHE A 226 -7.63 -9.46 15.13
CA PHE A 226 -6.70 -8.50 14.56
C PHE A 226 -5.28 -8.97 14.88
N ILE A 227 -4.51 -9.33 13.85
CA ILE A 227 -3.16 -9.84 14.02
C ILE A 227 -2.19 -8.85 13.39
N SER A 228 -1.29 -8.30 14.18
CA SER A 228 -0.18 -7.50 13.66
C SER A 228 0.81 -8.37 12.90
N ILE A 229 1.23 -7.91 11.73
CA ILE A 229 2.14 -8.65 10.86
C ILE A 229 3.35 -7.81 10.46
N PRO A 230 4.45 -8.46 10.04
CA PRO A 230 5.63 -7.75 9.55
C PRO A 230 5.32 -6.72 8.46
N ALA A 231 5.92 -5.55 8.59
CA ALA A 231 6.02 -4.52 7.56
C ALA A 231 7.42 -3.91 7.60
N ASP A 232 7.96 -3.52 6.45
CA ASP A 232 9.30 -2.98 6.36
C ASP A 232 9.25 -1.53 5.86
N HIS A 233 9.22 -0.64 6.84
CA HIS A 233 9.23 0.80 6.64
C HIS A 233 10.01 1.45 7.78
N ARG A 234 10.07 2.78 7.74
CA ARG A 234 10.66 3.61 8.79
C ARG A 234 9.54 4.31 9.56
N SER A 235 9.68 4.45 10.86
CA SER A 235 8.80 5.30 11.66
C SER A 235 9.48 6.65 11.94
N GLY A 236 8.69 7.68 12.28
CA GLY A 236 9.14 9.02 12.70
C GLY A 236 8.28 10.16 12.16
N ARG A 237 8.15 11.25 12.93
CA ARG A 237 7.30 12.41 12.61
C ARG A 237 8.06 13.72 12.46
N LEU A 238 9.18 13.86 13.16
CA LEU A 238 9.87 15.13 13.40
C LEU A 238 11.27 15.18 12.79
N GLY A 239 11.67 14.14 12.04
CA GLY A 239 12.99 14.10 11.36
C GLY A 239 14.17 13.71 12.26
N TYR A 240 13.93 13.48 13.56
CA TYR A 240 14.95 13.04 14.53
C TYR A 240 14.44 11.92 15.47
N ASP A 241 13.18 11.54 15.32
CA ASP A 241 12.47 10.54 16.10
C ASP A 241 12.33 9.21 15.35
N HIS A 242 13.26 8.96 14.44
CA HIS A 242 13.20 7.82 13.56
C HIS A 242 13.38 6.49 14.27
N HIS A 243 12.61 5.49 13.85
CA HIS A 243 12.65 4.13 14.40
C HIS A 243 12.36 4.05 15.91
N LYS A 244 11.76 5.10 16.52
CA LYS A 244 11.35 5.06 17.93
C LYS A 244 10.09 4.25 18.19
N SER A 245 9.38 3.90 17.11
CA SER A 245 8.21 3.03 17.13
C SER A 245 8.33 1.95 16.05
N LEU A 246 7.61 0.85 16.24
CA LEU A 246 7.50 -0.23 15.27
C LEU A 246 6.66 0.20 14.03
N VAL A 247 6.76 -0.58 12.95
CA VAL A 247 5.89 -0.50 11.76
C VAL A 247 5.26 -1.88 11.59
N THR A 248 3.96 -1.95 11.30
CA THR A 248 3.23 -3.22 11.15
C THR A 248 2.15 -3.13 10.06
N GLY A 249 1.83 -4.27 9.46
CA GLY A 249 0.56 -4.49 8.78
C GLY A 249 -0.43 -5.21 9.69
N TRP A 250 -1.62 -5.53 9.18
CA TRP A 250 -2.69 -6.20 9.92
C TRP A 250 -3.34 -7.32 9.11
N ILE A 251 -3.61 -8.46 9.75
CA ILE A 251 -4.61 -9.42 9.32
C ILE A 251 -5.89 -9.18 10.12
N ILE A 252 -7.02 -9.13 9.43
CA ILE A 252 -8.34 -8.95 10.01
C ILE A 252 -9.16 -10.19 9.65
N ASN A 253 -9.51 -10.98 10.67
CA ASN A 253 -10.25 -12.24 10.50
C ASN A 253 -11.59 -12.21 11.23
N PRO A 254 -12.68 -11.80 10.57
CA PRO A 254 -14.04 -12.07 11.03
C PRO A 254 -14.34 -13.58 10.99
N LEU A 255 -14.43 -14.25 12.14
CA LEU A 255 -14.43 -15.72 12.22
C LEU A 255 -15.66 -16.39 11.59
N LYS A 256 -16.80 -15.69 11.54
CA LYS A 256 -18.07 -16.22 11.02
C LYS A 256 -18.35 -15.87 9.55
N THR A 257 -17.47 -15.12 8.89
CA THR A 257 -17.65 -14.74 7.49
C THR A 257 -16.61 -15.40 6.58
N ASN A 258 -16.97 -15.57 5.31
CA ASN A 258 -16.12 -16.21 4.30
C ASN A 258 -15.08 -15.25 3.68
N VAL A 259 -14.48 -14.39 4.51
CA VAL A 259 -13.48 -13.40 4.08
C VAL A 259 -12.39 -13.20 5.14
N LEU A 260 -11.19 -12.91 4.69
CA LEU A 260 -10.06 -12.46 5.50
C LEU A 260 -9.44 -11.23 4.80
N PHE A 261 -9.03 -10.24 5.58
CA PHE A 261 -8.37 -9.05 5.04
C PHE A 261 -6.92 -8.99 5.46
N LYS A 262 -6.03 -8.58 4.55
CA LYS A 262 -4.65 -8.22 4.82
C LYS A 262 -4.48 -6.73 4.52
N TYR A 263 -4.07 -5.95 5.49
CA TYR A 263 -3.71 -4.55 5.32
C TYR A 263 -2.21 -4.40 5.49
N SER A 264 -1.48 -4.13 4.41
CA SER A 264 -0.01 -4.08 4.45
C SER A 264 0.55 -2.81 5.10
N GLY A 265 -0.26 -1.76 5.25
CA GLY A 265 0.25 -0.41 5.51
C GLY A 265 1.23 0.03 4.42
N ASP A 266 2.18 0.87 4.79
CA ASP A 266 3.32 1.17 3.95
C ASP A 266 4.47 0.21 4.24
N THR A 267 4.99 -0.39 3.19
CA THR A 267 6.08 -1.36 3.28
C THR A 267 6.85 -1.43 1.98
N ARG A 268 8.14 -1.73 2.05
CA ARG A 268 8.91 -2.27 0.91
C ARG A 268 8.70 -3.77 0.75
N SER A 269 9.32 -4.34 -0.27
CA SER A 269 9.40 -5.80 -0.43
C SER A 269 10.05 -6.45 0.79
N LEU A 270 9.32 -7.36 1.44
CA LEU A 270 9.80 -8.11 2.59
C LEU A 270 10.85 -9.16 2.21
N THR A 271 11.59 -9.63 3.22
CA THR A 271 12.39 -10.86 3.10
C THR A 271 11.48 -12.07 2.94
N ASP A 272 11.99 -13.16 2.37
CA ASP A 272 11.23 -14.41 2.24
C ASP A 272 10.81 -14.96 3.61
N GLU A 273 11.66 -14.80 4.64
CA GLU A 273 11.33 -15.18 6.02
C GLU A 273 10.07 -14.45 6.52
N ASN A 274 10.04 -13.12 6.41
CA ASN A 274 8.90 -12.33 6.88
C ASN A 274 7.66 -12.57 6.03
N GLN A 275 7.81 -12.74 4.70
CA GLN A 275 6.67 -13.06 3.84
C GLN A 275 6.08 -14.44 4.17
N ASN A 276 6.92 -15.48 4.35
CA ASN A 276 6.47 -16.81 4.75
C ASN A 276 5.76 -16.79 6.11
N ALA A 277 6.23 -15.98 7.05
CA ALA A 277 5.57 -15.81 8.35
C ALA A 277 4.17 -15.17 8.22
N ILE A 278 4.00 -14.18 7.33
CA ILE A 278 2.68 -13.60 7.02
C ILE A 278 1.77 -14.66 6.42
N ASP A 279 2.25 -15.42 5.43
CA ASP A 279 1.46 -16.43 4.75
C ASP A 279 1.04 -17.55 5.72
N ALA A 280 1.90 -17.89 6.68
CA ALA A 280 1.59 -18.82 7.76
C ALA A 280 0.52 -18.28 8.74
N VAL A 281 0.56 -16.99 9.07
CA VAL A 281 -0.52 -16.33 9.84
C VAL A 281 -1.83 -16.40 9.07
N ILE A 282 -1.83 -16.07 7.78
CA ILE A 282 -3.03 -16.13 6.94
C ILE A 282 -3.60 -17.56 6.94
N TRP A 283 -2.76 -18.57 6.67
CA TRP A 283 -3.21 -19.95 6.64
C TRP A 283 -3.77 -20.41 7.99
N HIS A 284 -3.08 -20.08 9.09
CA HIS A 284 -3.54 -20.40 10.43
C HIS A 284 -4.91 -19.79 10.76
N GLU A 285 -5.14 -18.55 10.35
CA GLU A 285 -6.40 -17.85 10.54
C GLU A 285 -7.52 -18.38 9.60
N ILE A 286 -7.16 -18.89 8.42
CA ILE A 286 -8.10 -19.62 7.55
C ILE A 286 -8.54 -20.93 8.22
N GLU A 287 -7.62 -21.70 8.81
CA GLU A 287 -7.94 -22.97 9.47
C GLU A 287 -8.85 -22.81 10.71
N LYS A 288 -8.86 -21.62 11.32
CA LYS A 288 -9.81 -21.29 12.41
C LYS A 288 -11.23 -21.07 11.90
N LYS A 289 -11.42 -20.79 10.61
CA LYS A 289 -12.75 -20.70 10.03
C LYS A 289 -13.29 -22.12 9.83
N LEU A 290 -14.47 -22.38 10.37
CA LEU A 290 -15.19 -23.66 10.18
C LEU A 290 -15.89 -23.67 8.81
N LEU A 291 -15.10 -23.56 7.74
CA LEU A 291 -15.58 -23.47 6.35
C LEU A 291 -14.99 -24.59 5.49
N ASP A 292 -15.80 -25.10 4.56
CA ASP A 292 -15.39 -26.18 3.66
C ASP A 292 -14.49 -25.71 2.49
N ASP A 293 -14.41 -24.40 2.26
CA ASP A 293 -13.68 -23.77 1.14
C ASP A 293 -12.75 -22.64 1.62
N ILE A 294 -11.75 -22.31 0.81
CA ILE A 294 -10.84 -21.20 1.05
C ILE A 294 -11.65 -19.88 1.00
N PRO A 295 -11.57 -19.03 2.04
CA PRO A 295 -12.26 -17.76 2.06
C PRO A 295 -11.66 -16.78 1.05
N GLU A 296 -12.40 -15.73 0.74
CA GLU A 296 -11.86 -14.60 -0.01
C GLU A 296 -10.75 -13.92 0.82
N ILE A 297 -9.60 -13.63 0.20
CA ILE A 297 -8.47 -12.99 0.85
C ILE A 297 -8.26 -11.63 0.19
N ILE A 298 -8.74 -10.57 0.86
CA ILE A 298 -8.68 -9.21 0.34
C ILE A 298 -7.42 -8.52 0.88
N CYS A 299 -6.45 -8.26 0.00
CA CYS A 299 -5.20 -7.60 0.33
C CYS A 299 -5.23 -6.12 -0.06
N PHE A 300 -5.10 -5.24 0.93
CA PHE A 300 -4.84 -3.83 0.75
C PHE A 300 -3.35 -3.59 0.64
N GLU A 301 -2.89 -3.21 -0.55
CA GLU A 301 -1.48 -3.05 -0.86
C GLU A 301 -1.18 -1.60 -1.29
N PRO A 302 -0.09 -0.98 -0.79
CA PRO A 302 0.30 0.37 -1.21
C PRO A 302 0.73 0.37 -2.68
N SER A 303 0.33 1.40 -3.43
CA SER A 303 0.56 1.47 -4.88
C SER A 303 1.62 2.50 -5.31
N GLY A 304 2.48 2.94 -4.41
CA GLY A 304 3.53 3.93 -4.68
C GLY A 304 3.89 4.69 -3.41
N PRO A 305 4.76 5.72 -3.48
CA PRO A 305 5.28 6.35 -4.70
C PRO A 305 6.22 5.43 -5.48
N ASN A 306 6.19 5.50 -6.82
CA ASN A 306 7.08 4.70 -7.67
C ASN A 306 8.29 5.47 -8.19
N TYR A 307 8.33 6.80 -8.10
CA TYR A 307 9.47 7.58 -8.56
C TYR A 307 10.02 8.58 -7.50
N THR A 308 11.33 8.76 -7.41
CA THR A 308 12.42 7.99 -8.06
C THR A 308 12.55 6.62 -7.40
N ARG A 309 12.40 5.52 -8.16
CA ARG A 309 12.35 4.15 -7.61
C ARG A 309 13.56 3.80 -6.75
N CYS A 310 14.76 4.27 -7.14
CA CYS A 310 16.01 4.07 -6.40
C CYS A 310 16.04 4.70 -5.00
N ASP A 311 15.14 5.64 -4.74
CA ASP A 311 15.00 6.31 -3.44
C ASP A 311 13.82 5.77 -2.67
N MET A 312 12.77 5.38 -3.38
CA MET A 312 11.56 4.87 -2.76
C MET A 312 11.68 3.37 -2.42
N ASP A 313 12.49 2.57 -3.11
CA ASP A 313 12.55 1.09 -2.93
C ASP A 313 13.03 0.64 -1.55
N VAL A 314 13.74 1.51 -0.83
CA VAL A 314 14.15 1.27 0.55
C VAL A 314 13.01 1.38 1.55
N THR A 315 11.89 2.03 1.20
CA THR A 315 10.77 2.28 2.12
C THR A 315 9.43 1.78 1.58
N HIS A 316 9.24 1.74 0.27
CA HIS A 316 7.97 1.40 -0.38
C HIS A 316 8.18 0.33 -1.42
N GLN A 317 7.18 -0.53 -1.60
CA GLN A 317 7.11 -1.43 -2.73
C GLN A 317 6.59 -0.69 -3.97
N SER A 318 6.91 -1.22 -5.15
CA SER A 318 6.32 -0.74 -6.40
C SER A 318 4.91 -1.29 -6.56
N THR A 319 4.07 -0.61 -7.34
CA THR A 319 2.75 -1.16 -7.68
C THR A 319 2.85 -2.50 -8.39
N SER A 320 3.87 -2.68 -9.23
CA SER A 320 4.13 -3.96 -9.90
C SER A 320 4.41 -5.06 -8.90
N TYR A 321 5.31 -4.84 -7.94
CA TYR A 321 5.61 -5.81 -6.89
C TYR A 321 4.36 -6.12 -6.05
N SER A 322 3.61 -5.11 -5.62
CA SER A 322 2.36 -5.29 -4.85
C SER A 322 1.38 -6.23 -5.52
N THR A 323 1.19 -6.10 -6.84
CA THR A 323 0.32 -6.99 -7.60
C THR A 323 0.89 -8.39 -7.79
N LEU A 324 2.19 -8.48 -8.07
CA LEU A 324 2.87 -9.75 -8.34
C LEU A 324 3.12 -10.57 -7.06
N LEU A 325 3.10 -9.94 -5.89
CA LEU A 325 3.26 -10.60 -4.60
C LEU A 325 2.24 -11.73 -4.39
N LYS A 326 1.02 -11.57 -4.92
CA LYS A 326 -0.06 -12.55 -4.75
C LYS A 326 0.27 -13.94 -5.30
N PHE A 327 1.11 -14.03 -6.32
CA PHE A 327 1.57 -15.31 -6.86
C PHE A 327 2.54 -16.01 -5.89
N VAL A 328 3.39 -15.25 -5.22
CA VAL A 328 4.29 -15.77 -4.18
C VAL A 328 3.48 -16.22 -2.96
N GLU A 329 2.50 -15.42 -2.53
CA GLU A 329 1.60 -15.79 -1.43
C GLU A 329 0.80 -17.04 -1.76
N ALA A 330 0.25 -17.16 -2.97
CA ALA A 330 -0.46 -18.36 -3.41
C ALA A 330 0.45 -19.61 -3.40
N GLU A 331 1.69 -19.48 -3.86
CA GLU A 331 2.69 -20.56 -3.81
C GLU A 331 3.00 -20.97 -2.37
N ASN A 332 3.13 -20.01 -1.46
CA ASN A 332 3.43 -20.25 -0.06
C ASN A 332 2.24 -20.87 0.69
N LEU A 333 1.03 -20.35 0.50
CA LEU A 333 -0.19 -20.91 1.07
C LEU A 333 -0.46 -22.35 0.59
N ALA A 334 -0.13 -22.65 -0.67
CA ALA A 334 -0.20 -24.02 -1.19
C ALA A 334 0.76 -24.97 -0.46
N LYS A 335 1.99 -24.54 -0.14
CA LYS A 335 2.94 -25.36 0.64
C LYS A 335 2.47 -25.62 2.07
N LEU A 336 1.67 -24.71 2.64
CA LEU A 336 1.14 -24.83 4.00
C LEU A 336 -0.14 -25.65 4.08
N SER A 337 -0.74 -25.97 2.94
CA SER A 337 -2.05 -26.63 2.85
C SER A 337 -1.98 -27.89 1.98
N ASN A 338 -3.12 -28.54 1.80
CA ASN A 338 -3.30 -29.63 0.84
C ASN A 338 -3.89 -29.14 -0.51
N LYS A 339 -3.80 -27.84 -0.79
CA LYS A 339 -4.37 -27.18 -1.96
C LYS A 339 -3.28 -26.76 -2.94
N THR A 340 -3.69 -26.43 -4.16
CA THR A 340 -2.78 -25.94 -5.20
C THR A 340 -2.65 -24.42 -5.16
N PRO A 341 -1.57 -23.83 -5.70
CA PRO A 341 -1.47 -22.37 -5.83
C PRO A 341 -2.64 -21.75 -6.59
N LYS A 342 -3.23 -22.49 -7.54
CA LYS A 342 -4.42 -22.04 -8.30
C LYS A 342 -5.66 -21.90 -7.42
N ASP A 343 -5.81 -22.74 -6.40
CA ASP A 343 -6.94 -22.66 -5.48
C ASP A 343 -6.89 -21.39 -4.64
N PHE A 344 -5.69 -20.94 -4.24
CA PHE A 344 -5.51 -19.67 -3.53
C PHE A 344 -5.57 -18.48 -4.45
N ILE A 345 -5.02 -18.58 -5.65
CA ILE A 345 -4.90 -17.42 -6.52
C ILE A 345 -6.26 -16.86 -6.89
N VAL A 346 -7.26 -17.70 -7.15
CA VAL A 346 -8.62 -17.21 -7.47
C VAL A 346 -9.32 -16.56 -6.28
N LYS A 347 -8.82 -16.76 -5.06
CA LYS A 347 -9.36 -16.22 -3.80
C LYS A 347 -8.67 -14.94 -3.35
N LEU A 348 -7.45 -14.70 -3.81
CA LEU A 348 -6.70 -13.48 -3.53
C LEU A 348 -7.26 -12.32 -4.37
N LYS A 349 -7.53 -11.19 -3.72
CA LYS A 349 -7.90 -9.93 -4.35
C LYS A 349 -6.95 -8.85 -3.87
N THR A 350 -6.52 -7.96 -4.75
CA THR A 350 -5.68 -6.82 -4.40
C THR A 350 -6.46 -5.54 -4.60
N ILE A 351 -6.66 -4.79 -3.52
CA ILE A 351 -7.24 -3.44 -3.56
C ILE A 351 -6.11 -2.47 -3.27
N MET A 352 -5.83 -1.60 -4.23
CA MET A 352 -4.73 -0.64 -4.13
C MET A 352 -5.09 0.51 -3.20
N MET A 353 -4.12 0.96 -2.41
CA MET A 353 -4.20 2.11 -1.52
C MET A 353 -2.94 2.99 -1.66
N HIS A 354 -2.74 3.95 -0.76
CA HIS A 354 -1.58 4.85 -0.72
C HIS A 354 -1.37 5.61 -2.04
N HIS A 355 -2.45 6.11 -2.63
CA HIS A 355 -2.40 6.88 -3.87
C HIS A 355 -3.42 8.01 -3.91
N ASN A 356 -3.21 8.95 -4.84
CA ASN A 356 -4.17 9.96 -5.26
C ASN A 356 -4.61 10.99 -4.20
N LYS A 357 -4.09 10.96 -2.97
CA LYS A 357 -4.43 11.95 -1.94
C LYS A 357 -3.44 13.10 -1.78
N PHE A 358 -2.19 12.75 -1.51
CA PHE A 358 -1.12 13.74 -1.31
C PHE A 358 -0.08 13.68 -2.41
N GLU A 359 0.61 14.80 -2.62
CA GLU A 359 1.75 14.91 -3.53
C GLU A 359 3.05 14.50 -2.79
N PHE A 360 3.37 13.21 -2.74
CA PHE A 360 4.60 12.69 -2.10
C PHE A 360 5.87 12.78 -2.95
N GLY A 361 5.75 13.26 -4.19
CA GLY A 361 6.88 13.39 -5.12
C GLY A 361 6.46 14.13 -6.40
N PRO A 362 7.37 14.26 -7.39
CA PRO A 362 7.10 14.91 -8.68
C PRO A 362 6.30 14.04 -9.67
N ASP A 363 5.70 12.94 -9.18
CA ASP A 363 5.11 11.85 -9.96
C ASP A 363 3.71 12.17 -10.44
N ARG A 364 3.03 11.29 -11.17
CA ARG A 364 1.70 11.58 -11.72
C ARG A 364 0.59 11.14 -10.77
N PHE A 365 -0.54 11.85 -10.81
CA PHE A 365 -1.80 11.27 -10.38
C PHE A 365 -2.06 9.94 -11.08
N ASN A 366 -2.67 8.98 -10.40
CA ASN A 366 -2.88 7.62 -10.90
C ASN A 366 -1.58 6.92 -11.34
N GLU A 367 -0.42 7.28 -10.75
CA GLU A 367 0.85 6.62 -11.06
C GLU A 367 0.75 5.11 -10.88
N GLY A 368 0.19 4.63 -9.77
CA GLY A 368 0.07 3.20 -9.54
C GLY A 368 -0.72 2.49 -10.64
N LEU A 369 -1.86 3.06 -11.05
CA LEU A 369 -2.65 2.56 -12.17
C LEU A 369 -1.86 2.59 -13.50
N PHE A 370 -1.05 3.62 -13.72
CA PHE A 370 -0.17 3.71 -14.87
C PHE A 370 0.90 2.61 -14.88
N ILE A 371 1.56 2.36 -13.74
CA ILE A 371 2.53 1.27 -13.57
C ILE A 371 1.87 -0.09 -13.78
N PHE A 372 0.68 -0.29 -13.24
CA PHE A 372 -0.09 -1.52 -13.45
C PHE A 372 -0.42 -1.76 -14.93
N LYS A 373 -0.92 -0.74 -15.65
CA LYS A 373 -1.13 -0.84 -17.11
C LYS A 373 0.16 -1.19 -17.86
N LYS A 374 1.31 -0.68 -17.40
CA LYS A 374 2.62 -1.01 -17.99
C LYS A 374 3.01 -2.45 -17.72
N LEU A 375 2.82 -2.94 -16.50
CA LEU A 375 3.01 -4.35 -16.17
C LEU A 375 2.18 -5.26 -17.09
N LEU A 376 0.89 -4.98 -17.25
CA LEU A 376 0.02 -5.74 -18.17
C LEU A 376 0.51 -5.68 -19.62
N LEU A 377 1.00 -4.52 -20.07
CA LEU A 377 1.59 -4.40 -21.40
C LEU A 377 2.82 -5.30 -21.55
N TYR A 378 3.74 -5.32 -20.58
CA TYR A 378 4.94 -6.16 -20.64
C TYR A 378 4.62 -7.65 -20.67
N LEU A 379 3.67 -8.07 -19.84
CA LEU A 379 3.18 -9.45 -19.84
C LEU A 379 2.48 -9.84 -21.16
N SER A 380 1.98 -8.87 -21.94
CA SER A 380 1.38 -9.12 -23.26
C SER A 380 2.37 -9.16 -24.43
N LEU A 381 3.62 -8.73 -24.25
CA LEU A 381 4.64 -8.72 -25.31
C LEU A 381 5.05 -10.14 -25.69
N SER A 382 5.46 -10.39 -26.94
CA SER A 382 6.12 -11.66 -27.30
C SER A 382 7.52 -11.74 -26.67
N ASP A 383 8.09 -12.95 -26.53
CA ASP A 383 9.43 -13.10 -25.94
C ASP A 383 10.51 -12.46 -26.82
N GLN A 384 10.30 -12.45 -28.14
CA GLN A 384 11.13 -11.72 -29.09
C GLN A 384 11.04 -10.21 -28.86
N ASP A 385 9.84 -9.66 -28.67
CA ASP A 385 9.65 -8.24 -28.37
C ASP A 385 10.25 -7.86 -27.02
N LEU A 386 10.08 -8.70 -25.99
CA LEU A 386 10.67 -8.47 -24.67
C LEU A 386 12.20 -8.44 -24.74
N LYS A 387 12.81 -9.39 -25.46
CA LYS A 387 14.27 -9.46 -25.66
C LYS A 387 14.79 -8.25 -26.44
N GLN A 388 14.09 -7.84 -27.50
CA GLN A 388 14.41 -6.61 -28.25
C GLN A 388 14.30 -5.37 -27.37
N GLU A 389 13.27 -5.32 -26.52
CA GLU A 389 13.11 -4.22 -25.58
C GLU A 389 14.25 -4.22 -24.55
N LEU A 390 14.66 -5.36 -24.01
CA LEU A 390 15.77 -5.48 -23.04
C LEU A 390 17.09 -5.00 -23.63
N LEU A 391 17.42 -5.43 -24.86
CA LEU A 391 18.62 -5.01 -25.58
C LEU A 391 18.67 -3.49 -25.77
N LYS A 392 17.55 -2.87 -26.20
CA LYS A 392 17.45 -1.40 -26.31
C LYS A 392 17.69 -0.67 -24.99
N GLN A 393 17.45 -1.31 -23.84
CA GLN A 393 17.70 -0.70 -22.54
C GLN A 393 19.13 -0.89 -22.08
N GLN A 394 19.74 -2.05 -22.30
CA GLN A 394 21.18 -2.21 -22.09
C GLN A 394 21.98 -1.15 -22.86
N GLU A 395 21.65 -0.94 -24.15
CA GLU A 395 22.29 0.11 -24.95
C GLU A 395 22.06 1.53 -24.38
N LYS A 396 20.89 1.81 -23.78
CA LYS A 396 20.61 3.12 -23.16
C LYS A 396 21.33 3.28 -21.82
N LEU A 397 21.41 2.22 -21.03
CA LEU A 397 22.11 2.20 -19.75
C LEU A 397 23.61 2.42 -19.97
N GLU A 398 24.19 1.71 -20.94
CA GLU A 398 25.58 1.87 -21.37
C GLU A 398 25.87 3.31 -21.82
N ARG A 399 24.99 3.90 -22.65
CA ARG A 399 25.10 5.33 -23.05
C ARG A 399 24.85 6.32 -21.91
N GLY A 400 24.12 5.91 -20.87
CA GLY A 400 23.83 6.71 -19.68
C GLY A 400 24.97 6.72 -18.66
N LEU A 401 25.64 5.57 -18.49
CA LEU A 401 26.84 5.38 -17.67
C LEU A 401 27.98 6.31 -18.11
N ASP A 402 28.17 6.49 -19.43
CA ASP A 402 29.14 7.46 -19.97
C ASP A 402 28.87 8.91 -19.50
N ARG A 403 27.59 9.29 -19.36
CA ARG A 403 27.21 10.62 -18.87
C ARG A 403 27.37 10.77 -17.36
N GLU A 404 27.20 9.70 -16.60
CA GLU A 404 27.45 9.71 -15.15
C GLU A 404 28.94 9.76 -14.81
N LEU A 405 29.78 9.02 -15.55
CA LEU A 405 31.24 9.09 -15.45
C LEU A 405 31.75 10.53 -15.70
N LEU A 406 31.18 11.24 -16.67
CA LEU A 406 31.48 12.65 -16.93
C LEU A 406 31.04 13.58 -15.78
N LYS A 407 29.93 13.29 -15.09
CA LYS A 407 29.47 14.06 -13.92
C LYS A 407 30.30 13.80 -12.67
N GLN A 408 30.77 12.57 -12.46
CA GLN A 408 31.61 12.18 -11.33
C GLN A 408 33.00 12.80 -11.42
N ASN A 409 33.53 12.99 -12.63
CA ASN A 409 34.84 13.62 -12.87
C ASN A 409 34.82 15.16 -12.92
N SER A 410 33.70 15.81 -12.57
CA SER A 410 33.54 17.26 -12.55
C SER A 410 33.43 17.80 -11.11
N SER A 411 34.10 18.91 -10.79
CA SER A 411 34.11 19.47 -9.43
C SER A 411 32.74 20.07 -9.05
N TYR A 412 32.34 19.95 -7.78
CA TYR A 412 31.03 20.42 -7.26
C TYR A 412 30.72 21.90 -7.58
N LEU A 413 31.74 22.76 -7.59
CA LEU A 413 31.64 24.20 -7.87
C LEU A 413 31.54 24.51 -9.37
N SER A 414 31.94 23.58 -10.24
CA SER A 414 31.86 23.72 -11.70
C SER A 414 30.55 23.20 -12.29
N ARG A 415 29.62 22.72 -11.45
CA ARG A 415 28.26 22.38 -11.85
C ARG A 415 27.49 23.69 -12.04
N PRO A 416 27.27 24.18 -13.27
CA PRO A 416 26.46 25.38 -13.41
C PRO A 416 25.06 25.07 -12.89
N VAL A 417 24.40 26.08 -12.34
CA VAL A 417 22.93 26.10 -12.14
C VAL A 417 22.26 26.18 -13.53
N ILE A 418 22.68 25.34 -14.46
CA ILE A 418 21.86 24.98 -15.58
C ILE A 418 20.82 24.08 -14.94
N PHE A 419 19.57 24.55 -15.04
CA PHE A 419 18.35 23.77 -15.04
C PHE A 419 18.55 22.48 -15.86
N THR A 420 19.22 21.50 -15.28
CA THR A 420 19.09 20.11 -15.66
C THR A 420 17.84 19.66 -14.94
N LEU A 421 16.70 20.18 -15.41
CA LEU A 421 15.53 19.32 -15.54
C LEU A 421 16.07 18.00 -16.07
N PRO A 422 15.80 16.87 -15.39
CA PRO A 422 16.20 15.57 -15.89
C PRO A 422 15.87 15.55 -17.38
N ALA A 423 16.89 15.38 -18.23
CA ALA A 423 16.67 15.20 -19.66
C ALA A 423 15.57 14.16 -19.76
N GLN A 424 14.43 14.54 -20.36
CA GLN A 424 13.18 13.79 -20.37
C GLN A 424 13.43 12.27 -20.43
N THR A 425 13.52 11.65 -19.26
CA THR A 425 13.43 10.21 -19.12
C THR A 425 12.05 10.08 -18.54
N SER A 426 11.07 10.13 -19.44
CA SER A 426 9.66 9.97 -19.07
C SER A 426 9.56 8.80 -18.11
N LEU A 427 8.66 8.86 -17.13
CA LEU A 427 8.28 7.75 -16.24
C LEU A 427 8.23 6.39 -16.96
N LEU A 428 7.92 6.38 -18.26
CA LEU A 428 7.99 5.23 -19.18
C LEU A 428 9.35 4.52 -19.30
N VAL A 429 10.48 5.21 -19.12
CA VAL A 429 11.84 4.66 -19.24
C VAL A 429 12.28 4.05 -17.91
N HIS A 430 12.05 4.75 -16.80
CA HIS A 430 12.45 4.28 -15.46
C HIS A 430 11.50 3.24 -14.86
N SER A 431 10.22 3.25 -15.24
CA SER A 431 9.28 2.22 -14.79
C SER A 431 9.59 0.83 -15.32
N LYS A 432 10.21 0.77 -16.50
CA LYS A 432 10.47 -0.49 -17.17
C LYS A 432 11.41 -1.39 -16.39
N ASP A 433 12.51 -0.85 -15.90
CA ASP A 433 13.59 -1.65 -15.32
C ASP A 433 13.13 -2.35 -14.04
N PHE A 434 12.43 -1.62 -13.16
CA PHE A 434 11.91 -2.22 -11.94
C PHE A 434 10.73 -3.16 -12.20
N ILE A 435 9.84 -2.88 -13.17
CA ILE A 435 8.75 -3.81 -13.51
C ILE A 435 9.32 -5.15 -14.00
N ILE A 436 10.34 -5.14 -14.85
CA ILE A 436 11.01 -6.35 -15.31
C ILE A 436 11.71 -7.06 -14.15
N LYS A 437 12.40 -6.31 -13.28
CA LYS A 437 13.03 -6.88 -12.08
C LYS A 437 12.00 -7.56 -11.19
N ASP A 438 10.86 -6.93 -10.94
CA ASP A 438 9.77 -7.46 -10.12
C ASP A 438 9.20 -8.73 -10.75
N LEU A 439 8.94 -8.72 -12.07
CA LEU A 439 8.48 -9.90 -12.82
C LEU A 439 9.45 -11.07 -12.70
N LEU A 440 10.74 -10.85 -12.96
CA LEU A 440 11.77 -11.90 -12.87
C LEU A 440 11.91 -12.41 -11.44
N THR A 441 11.87 -11.51 -10.46
CA THR A 441 11.94 -11.86 -9.04
C THR A 441 10.75 -12.74 -8.65
N THR A 442 9.53 -12.35 -9.02
CA THR A 442 8.33 -13.16 -8.75
C THR A 442 8.38 -14.50 -9.48
N ALA A 443 8.72 -14.52 -10.77
CA ALA A 443 8.82 -15.76 -11.55
C ALA A 443 9.84 -16.74 -10.95
N SER A 444 10.95 -16.24 -10.38
CA SER A 444 11.94 -17.09 -9.72
C SER A 444 11.44 -17.78 -8.44
N LYS A 445 10.42 -17.20 -7.79
CA LYS A 445 9.82 -17.69 -6.54
C LYS A 445 8.61 -18.61 -6.78
N VAL A 446 7.97 -18.49 -7.95
CA VAL A 446 6.76 -19.23 -8.32
C VAL A 446 7.17 -20.45 -9.15
N LYS A 447 7.29 -21.62 -8.50
CA LYS A 447 7.85 -22.83 -9.13
C LYS A 447 6.78 -23.77 -9.70
N SER A 448 5.54 -23.64 -9.25
CA SER A 448 4.44 -24.54 -9.62
C SER A 448 3.82 -24.26 -10.99
N PHE A 449 4.30 -23.25 -11.72
CA PHE A 449 3.83 -22.88 -13.05
C PHE A 449 5.01 -22.87 -14.01
N ASP A 450 4.82 -23.37 -15.23
CA ASP A 450 5.82 -23.21 -16.29
C ASP A 450 5.86 -21.76 -16.81
N GLU A 451 6.90 -21.42 -17.57
CA GLU A 451 7.13 -20.05 -18.05
C GLU A 451 5.95 -19.50 -18.89
N HIS A 452 5.34 -20.34 -19.73
CA HIS A 452 4.20 -19.95 -20.56
C HIS A 452 2.94 -19.75 -19.70
N GLN A 453 2.70 -20.67 -18.77
CA GLN A 453 1.62 -20.59 -17.79
C GLN A 453 1.74 -19.34 -16.93
N ILE A 454 2.93 -19.02 -16.42
CA ILE A 454 3.19 -17.84 -15.59
C ILE A 454 2.66 -16.59 -16.28
N LYS A 455 3.07 -16.35 -17.53
CA LYS A 455 2.67 -15.13 -18.24
C LYS A 455 1.16 -15.03 -18.48
N GLN A 456 0.55 -16.12 -18.93
CA GLN A 456 -0.89 -16.15 -19.21
C GLN A 456 -1.72 -16.03 -17.93
N TYR A 457 -1.40 -16.82 -16.90
CA TYR A 457 -2.09 -16.76 -15.61
C TYR A 457 -1.85 -15.42 -14.92
N PHE A 458 -0.67 -14.83 -15.06
CA PHE A 458 -0.39 -13.51 -14.50
C PHE A 458 -1.34 -12.49 -15.11
N MET A 459 -1.44 -12.44 -16.44
CA MET A 459 -2.37 -11.53 -17.12
C MET A 459 -3.83 -11.75 -16.70
N GLU A 460 -4.29 -13.00 -16.70
CA GLU A 460 -5.67 -13.31 -16.37
C GLU A 460 -6.00 -12.96 -14.92
N TYR A 461 -5.16 -13.37 -13.97
CA TYR A 461 -5.39 -13.08 -12.57
C TYR A 461 -5.32 -11.57 -12.30
N LEU A 462 -4.29 -10.89 -12.78
CA LEU A 462 -4.09 -9.48 -12.50
C LEU A 462 -5.26 -8.65 -13.01
N THR A 463 -5.80 -8.97 -14.18
CA THR A 463 -6.97 -8.26 -14.75
C THR A 463 -8.26 -8.52 -13.97
N LYS A 464 -8.44 -9.71 -13.38
CA LYS A 464 -9.67 -10.08 -12.64
C LYS A 464 -9.62 -9.77 -11.14
N ASN A 465 -8.45 -9.49 -10.58
CA ASN A 465 -8.26 -9.49 -9.12
C ASN A 465 -7.50 -8.25 -8.59
N THR A 466 -7.07 -7.33 -9.45
CA THR A 466 -6.48 -6.04 -9.02
C THR A 466 -7.47 -4.91 -9.22
N ILE A 467 -7.75 -4.17 -8.15
CA ILE A 467 -8.71 -3.08 -8.10
C ILE A 467 -8.00 -1.79 -7.69
N PHE A 468 -8.27 -0.70 -8.44
CA PHE A 468 -7.88 0.66 -8.09
C PHE A 468 -9.14 1.45 -7.75
N PRO A 469 -9.58 1.46 -6.47
CA PRO A 469 -10.82 2.10 -6.09
C PRO A 469 -10.70 3.61 -6.16
N LYS A 470 -11.74 4.29 -6.62
CA LYS A 470 -11.85 5.76 -6.54
C LYS A 470 -12.05 6.20 -5.09
N ILE A 471 -11.74 7.46 -4.81
CA ILE A 471 -12.02 8.04 -3.48
C ILE A 471 -13.53 8.15 -3.29
N GLY A 472 -14.01 7.68 -2.14
CA GLY A 472 -15.43 7.53 -1.84
C GLY A 472 -16.05 6.22 -2.34
N GLU A 473 -15.36 5.47 -3.21
CA GLU A 473 -15.93 4.24 -3.78
C GLU A 473 -16.05 3.17 -2.72
N ARG A 474 -17.28 2.67 -2.56
CA ARG A 474 -17.61 1.52 -1.75
C ARG A 474 -17.75 0.30 -2.64
N LEU A 475 -17.05 -0.75 -2.27
CA LEU A 475 -17.04 -2.04 -2.92
C LEU A 475 -17.61 -3.08 -1.95
N ASN A 476 -18.79 -3.58 -2.24
CA ASN A 476 -19.33 -4.78 -1.60
C ASN A 476 -18.72 -6.05 -2.20
N ARG A 477 -19.00 -7.21 -1.60
CA ARG A 477 -18.51 -8.50 -2.06
C ARG A 477 -18.81 -8.79 -3.54
N GLN A 478 -20.04 -8.53 -4.00
CA GLN A 478 -20.42 -8.73 -5.40
C GLN A 478 -19.57 -7.87 -6.34
N GLN A 479 -19.44 -6.57 -6.04
CA GLN A 479 -18.64 -5.63 -6.84
C GLN A 479 -17.16 -6.02 -6.88
N ILE A 480 -16.58 -6.49 -5.76
CA ILE A 480 -15.20 -6.97 -5.72
C ILE A 480 -15.00 -8.19 -6.62
N ASN A 481 -15.99 -9.07 -6.72
CA ASN A 481 -15.91 -10.27 -7.54
C ASN A 481 -16.19 -10.04 -9.02
N GLU A 482 -17.05 -9.08 -9.35
CA GLU A 482 -17.42 -8.74 -10.72
C GLU A 482 -16.47 -7.73 -11.37
N MET A 483 -15.68 -6.99 -10.58
CA MET A 483 -14.78 -5.97 -11.11
C MET A 483 -13.64 -6.61 -11.92
N VAL A 484 -13.62 -6.33 -13.21
CA VAL A 484 -12.58 -6.77 -14.14
C VAL A 484 -11.95 -5.55 -14.79
N PHE A 485 -10.63 -5.48 -14.75
CA PHE A 485 -9.85 -4.47 -15.42
C PHE A 485 -9.89 -4.68 -16.92
N ASP A 486 -10.43 -3.72 -17.68
CA ASP A 486 -10.47 -3.78 -19.15
C ASP A 486 -9.05 -3.60 -19.74
N PRO A 487 -8.47 -4.66 -20.35
CA PRO A 487 -7.15 -4.60 -20.97
C PRO A 487 -7.09 -3.60 -22.13
N GLN A 488 -8.21 -3.26 -22.77
CA GLN A 488 -8.25 -2.28 -23.87
C GLN A 488 -7.88 -0.87 -23.40
N THR A 489 -8.07 -0.56 -22.12
CA THR A 489 -7.65 0.71 -21.51
C THR A 489 -6.12 0.88 -21.46
N VAL A 490 -5.36 -0.21 -21.59
CA VAL A 490 -3.89 -0.23 -21.67
C VAL A 490 -3.42 0.34 -23.03
N PHE A 491 -4.15 0.05 -24.12
CA PHE A 491 -3.73 0.36 -25.48
C PHE A 491 -4.10 1.78 -25.97
N LYS A 492 -5.05 2.47 -25.33
CA LYS A 492 -5.42 3.85 -25.72
C LYS A 492 -4.25 4.84 -25.62
N TYR A 493 -3.27 4.59 -24.74
CA TYR A 493 -2.07 5.41 -24.59
C TYR A 493 -0.97 5.12 -25.64
N SER A 494 -1.08 4.05 -26.45
CA SER A 494 -0.10 3.75 -27.51
C SER A 494 -0.36 4.51 -28.80
N LYS A 495 -1.51 5.19 -28.96
CA LYS A 495 -1.81 6.03 -30.12
C LYS A 495 -1.05 7.36 -30.06
N LYS A 496 0.28 7.31 -30.23
CA LYS A 496 0.94 8.37 -30.99
C LYS A 496 0.50 8.22 -32.45
N GLY A 497 -0.42 9.09 -32.86
CA GLY A 497 -0.73 9.45 -34.25
C GLY A 497 -0.64 8.34 -35.30
N LYS A 498 -1.72 7.55 -35.45
CA LYS A 498 -2.14 7.13 -36.79
C LYS A 498 -3.36 7.98 -37.12
N ASN A 499 -3.15 8.93 -38.05
CA ASN A 499 -4.07 9.83 -38.78
C ASN A 499 -3.26 11.15 -38.98
N ASN A 500 -2.79 11.54 -40.16
CA ASN A 500 -3.44 11.55 -41.46
C ASN A 500 -2.49 11.26 -42.63
N ILE A 501 -3.10 10.81 -43.72
CA ILE A 501 -2.67 10.88 -45.13
C ILE A 501 -2.36 12.34 -45.51
#